data_AF-A0A5Y0KB29-F1
#
_entry.id   AF-A0A5Y0KB29-F1
#
_cell.length_a   1.000
_cell.length_b   1.000
_cell.length_c   1.000
_cell.angle_alpha   90.00
_cell.angle_beta   90.00
_cell.angle_gamma   90.00
#
_symmetry.space_group_name_H-M   'P 1'
#
loop_
_entity.id
_entity.type
_entity.pdbx_description
1 polymer ?
#
loop_
_entity_poly.entity_id
_entity_poly.type
_entity_poly.pdbx_seq_one_letter_code
_entity_poly.pdbx_strand_id
1 'polypeptide(L)'
;PTHAAAPSIPIEDILKKLKVLVSSGSAVKLYNHRSRALRISEMKYSIGDSQATLLIQLCDKNGSDPVFGELTTGNLRVEPKLAGEGIAVSCHIVISTDVVKNTADHHKTLVESVPGISKSVLEPFLNAMLREAFAGCEFKNPATKGMCQHRPKLEIYSHGSQTLMDALKGAKIHNVKLVSTRRKGGLDQTAYTELSERSVKYKIIRQPPLKDKERL
;
A
#
# COMPACT_ATOMS: atom_id res chain seq x y z
N PRO A 1 -7.54 -2.27 -15.76
CA PRO A 1 -7.72 -2.98 -17.05
C PRO A 1 -6.51 -2.76 -17.97
N THR A 2 -5.79 -3.81 -18.35
CA THR A 2 -4.61 -3.69 -19.23
C THR A 2 -5.00 -3.46 -20.70
N HIS A 3 -6.28 -3.54 -21.04
CA HIS A 3 -6.79 -3.42 -22.40
C HIS A 3 -7.90 -2.37 -22.46
N ALA A 4 -7.82 -1.43 -23.40
CA ALA A 4 -8.75 -0.30 -23.52
C ALA A 4 -10.21 -0.70 -23.78
N ALA A 5 -10.41 -1.90 -24.33
CA ALA A 5 -11.73 -2.44 -24.66
C ALA A 5 -12.33 -3.35 -23.56
N ALA A 6 -11.68 -3.47 -22.41
CA ALA A 6 -12.22 -4.25 -21.30
C ALA A 6 -13.41 -3.52 -20.66
N PRO A 7 -14.48 -4.23 -20.26
CA PRO A 7 -15.58 -3.62 -19.53
C PRO A 7 -15.10 -3.03 -18.20
N SER A 8 -15.78 -2.00 -17.70
CA SER A 8 -15.50 -1.46 -16.37
C SER A 8 -15.91 -2.46 -15.29
N ILE A 9 -15.07 -2.61 -14.27
CA ILE A 9 -15.40 -3.43 -13.09
C ILE A 9 -15.81 -2.47 -11.96
N PRO A 10 -17.07 -2.47 -11.51
CA PRO A 10 -17.51 -1.66 -10.38
C PRO A 10 -16.73 -1.99 -9.11
N ILE A 11 -16.46 -0.99 -8.26
CA ILE A 11 -15.76 -1.21 -6.98
C ILE A 11 -16.51 -2.21 -6.09
N GLU A 12 -17.85 -2.24 -6.15
CA GLU A 12 -18.65 -3.17 -5.38
C GLU A 12 -18.35 -4.63 -5.73
N ASP A 13 -18.17 -4.94 -7.02
CA ASP A 13 -17.80 -6.28 -7.48
C ASP A 13 -16.39 -6.65 -7.06
N ILE A 14 -15.47 -5.68 -7.07
CA ILE A 14 -14.09 -5.85 -6.58
C ILE A 14 -14.11 -6.23 -5.10
N LEU A 15 -14.80 -5.45 -4.28
CA LEU A 15 -14.90 -5.66 -2.83
C LEU A 15 -15.65 -6.95 -2.49
N LYS A 16 -16.69 -7.29 -3.25
CA LYS A 16 -17.44 -8.55 -3.10
C LYS A 16 -16.55 -9.77 -3.35
N LYS A 17 -15.83 -9.80 -4.49
CA LYS A 17 -14.92 -10.90 -4.82
C LYS A 17 -13.75 -11.00 -3.83
N LEU A 18 -13.23 -9.86 -3.40
CA LEU A 18 -12.18 -9.84 -2.38
C LEU A 18 -12.69 -10.41 -1.05
N LYS A 19 -13.90 -10.05 -0.61
CA LYS A 19 -14.51 -10.60 0.61
C LYS A 19 -14.67 -12.12 0.56
N VAL A 20 -15.02 -12.68 -0.60
CA VAL A 20 -15.08 -14.14 -0.80
C VAL A 20 -13.70 -14.78 -0.59
N LEU A 21 -12.65 -14.19 -1.14
CA LEU A 21 -11.26 -14.67 -0.96
C LEU A 21 -10.79 -14.58 0.50
N VAL A 22 -11.20 -13.54 1.22
CA VAL A 22 -10.92 -13.39 2.66
C VAL A 22 -11.66 -14.47 3.45
N SER A 23 -12.94 -14.69 3.15
CA SER A 23 -13.78 -15.66 3.84
C SER A 23 -13.32 -17.11 3.62
N SER A 24 -12.65 -17.40 2.50
CA SER A 24 -12.05 -18.72 2.23
C SER A 24 -10.69 -18.92 2.92
N GLY A 25 -10.15 -17.89 3.58
CA GLY A 25 -8.81 -17.92 4.21
C GLY A 25 -7.65 -17.89 3.21
N SER A 26 -7.93 -17.68 1.92
CA SER A 26 -6.93 -17.69 0.85
C SER A 26 -6.27 -16.33 0.63
N ALA A 27 -6.73 -15.28 1.32
CA ALA A 27 -6.19 -13.93 1.22
C ALA A 27 -4.83 -13.76 1.93
N VAL A 28 -3.85 -14.57 1.56
CA VAL A 28 -2.50 -14.61 2.13
C VAL A 28 -1.45 -14.72 1.04
N LYS A 29 -0.34 -13.99 1.21
CA LYS A 29 0.81 -14.06 0.31
C LYS A 29 2.10 -14.07 1.09
N LEU A 30 2.95 -15.04 0.75
CA LEU A 30 4.30 -15.17 1.28
C LEU A 30 5.29 -14.33 0.46
N TYR A 31 6.24 -13.71 1.15
CA TYR A 31 7.29 -12.84 0.63
C TYR A 31 8.66 -13.28 1.15
N ASN A 32 9.73 -12.76 0.51
CA ASN A 32 11.11 -12.92 0.97
C ASN A 32 11.48 -14.36 1.34
N HIS A 33 11.44 -15.29 0.37
CA HIS A 33 11.71 -16.71 0.62
C HIS A 33 10.86 -17.33 1.75
N ARG A 34 9.60 -16.89 1.87
CA ARG A 34 8.65 -17.34 2.91
C ARG A 34 9.03 -16.94 4.34
N SER A 35 9.91 -15.95 4.51
CA SER A 35 10.20 -15.37 5.83
C SER A 35 9.12 -14.37 6.29
N ARG A 36 8.36 -13.79 5.34
CA ARG A 36 7.30 -12.83 5.64
C ARG A 36 5.98 -13.28 5.03
N ALA A 37 4.87 -13.03 5.73
CA ALA A 37 3.53 -13.27 5.23
C ALA A 37 2.69 -12.00 5.39
N LEU A 38 2.01 -11.55 4.34
CA LEU A 38 0.92 -10.60 4.46
C LEU A 38 -0.39 -11.33 4.24
N ARG A 39 -1.41 -10.94 5.01
CA ARG A 39 -2.77 -11.44 4.87
C ARG A 39 -3.79 -10.34 5.09
N ILE A 40 -4.97 -10.53 4.53
CA ILE A 40 -6.18 -9.84 4.97
C ILE A 40 -6.83 -10.78 5.98
N SER A 41 -6.69 -10.48 7.26
CA SER A 41 -7.22 -11.33 8.34
C SER A 41 -8.73 -11.16 8.53
N GLU A 42 -9.24 -9.97 8.25
CA GLU A 42 -10.67 -9.66 8.33
C GLU A 42 -11.04 -8.62 7.28
N MET A 43 -12.27 -8.71 6.77
CA MET A 43 -12.86 -7.71 5.88
C MET A 43 -14.34 -7.50 6.22
N LYS A 44 -14.71 -6.24 6.44
CA LYS A 44 -16.10 -5.81 6.65
C LYS A 44 -16.55 -4.99 5.44
N TYR A 45 -17.55 -5.50 4.74
CA TYR A 45 -18.21 -4.84 3.61
C TYR A 45 -19.52 -5.56 3.27
N SER A 46 -20.58 -4.81 3.03
CA SER A 46 -21.84 -5.26 2.45
C SER A 46 -22.15 -4.46 1.19
N ILE A 47 -22.88 -5.05 0.25
CA ILE A 47 -23.26 -4.35 -0.99
C ILE A 47 -24.10 -3.13 -0.63
N GLY A 48 -23.75 -1.97 -1.18
CA GLY A 48 -24.36 -0.68 -0.87
C GLY A 48 -23.74 0.09 0.30
N ASP A 49 -22.77 -0.49 1.02
CA ASP A 49 -22.03 0.26 2.04
C ASP A 49 -21.19 1.37 1.41
N SER A 50 -21.13 2.53 2.05
CA SER A 50 -20.29 3.68 1.63
C SER A 50 -18.80 3.44 1.82
N GLN A 51 -18.44 2.37 2.55
CA GLN A 51 -17.06 2.04 2.89
C GLN A 51 -16.83 0.55 3.11
N ALA A 52 -15.63 0.08 2.80
CA ALA A 52 -15.11 -1.22 3.18
C ALA A 52 -13.95 -1.08 4.16
N THR A 53 -13.88 -1.96 5.15
CA THR A 53 -12.77 -2.01 6.12
C THR A 53 -12.03 -3.32 5.99
N LEU A 54 -10.69 -3.25 5.94
CA LEU A 54 -9.80 -4.40 5.87
C LEU A 54 -8.84 -4.36 7.06
N LEU A 55 -8.61 -5.51 7.68
CA LEU A 55 -7.53 -5.71 8.63
C LEU A 55 -6.41 -6.45 7.92
N ILE A 56 -5.29 -5.74 7.72
CA ILE A 56 -4.07 -6.33 7.15
C ILE A 56 -3.18 -6.77 8.29
N GLN A 57 -2.66 -7.99 8.20
CA GLN A 57 -1.67 -8.50 9.13
C GLN A 57 -0.41 -8.88 8.36
N LEU A 58 0.73 -8.36 8.83
CA LEU A 58 2.06 -8.77 8.43
C LEU A 58 2.64 -9.64 9.54
N CYS A 59 3.24 -10.77 9.15
CA CYS A 59 4.00 -11.65 10.03
C CYS A 59 5.43 -11.78 9.50
N ASP A 60 6.43 -11.61 10.35
CA ASP A 60 7.86 -11.71 10.00
C ASP A 60 8.60 -12.72 10.90
N LYS A 61 9.04 -13.83 10.30
CA LYS A 61 9.81 -14.87 10.98
C LYS A 61 11.19 -14.38 11.43
N ASN A 62 11.77 -13.40 10.74
CA ASN A 62 13.10 -12.87 11.04
C ASN A 62 13.09 -11.74 12.07
N GLY A 63 11.91 -11.26 12.49
CA GLY A 63 11.79 -10.32 13.59
C GLY A 63 12.32 -10.92 14.89
N SER A 64 13.02 -10.14 15.70
CA SER A 64 13.51 -10.58 17.01
C SER A 64 12.36 -10.98 17.93
N ASP A 65 12.60 -11.97 18.81
CA ASP A 65 11.60 -12.35 19.82
C ASP A 65 11.25 -11.13 20.69
N PRO A 66 9.96 -10.94 21.03
CA PRO A 66 9.55 -9.83 21.88
C PRO A 66 10.13 -10.05 23.29
N VAL A 67 10.58 -8.94 23.85
CA VAL A 67 11.10 -8.89 25.23
C VAL A 67 10.24 -7.90 26.01
N PHE A 68 9.71 -8.37 27.13
CA PHE A 68 8.90 -7.56 28.04
C PHE A 68 9.72 -7.20 29.26
N GLY A 69 9.81 -5.92 29.58
CA GLY A 69 10.43 -5.44 30.81
C GLY A 69 9.39 -5.25 31.90
N GLU A 70 9.68 -5.74 33.11
CA GLU A 70 8.92 -5.42 34.31
C GLU A 70 9.25 -3.98 34.76
N LEU A 71 8.22 -3.14 34.89
CA LEU A 71 8.38 -1.70 35.11
C LEU A 71 9.09 -1.33 36.42
N THR A 72 8.92 -2.15 37.46
CA THR A 72 9.42 -1.87 38.81
C THR A 72 10.81 -2.45 39.05
N THR A 73 11.07 -3.67 38.57
CA THR A 73 12.32 -4.40 38.85
C THR A 73 13.35 -4.27 37.72
N GLY A 74 12.90 -3.95 36.50
CA GLY A 74 13.72 -3.99 35.29
C GLY A 74 13.99 -5.40 34.76
N ASN A 75 13.38 -6.43 35.34
CA ASN A 75 13.54 -7.80 34.87
C ASN A 75 13.01 -7.97 33.46
N LEU A 76 13.75 -8.69 32.61
CA LEU A 76 13.39 -8.94 31.22
C LEU A 76 12.85 -10.36 31.07
N ARG A 77 11.72 -10.49 30.40
CA ARG A 77 11.12 -11.76 30.00
C ARG A 77 11.09 -11.85 28.48
N VAL A 78 11.74 -12.86 27.93
CA VAL A 78 11.68 -13.17 26.49
C VAL A 78 10.52 -14.13 26.25
N GLU A 79 9.68 -13.84 25.26
CA GLU A 79 8.66 -14.77 24.77
C GLU A 79 9.12 -15.35 23.43
N PRO A 80 9.63 -16.59 23.38
CA PRO A 80 10.20 -17.15 22.16
C PRO A 80 9.10 -17.51 21.15
N LYS A 81 9.33 -17.22 19.86
CA LYS A 81 8.44 -17.68 18.78
C LYS A 81 8.40 -19.21 18.70
N LEU A 82 7.21 -19.77 18.47
CA LEU A 82 7.03 -21.18 18.17
C LEU A 82 7.25 -21.48 16.67
N ALA A 83 7.26 -22.78 16.33
CA ALA A 83 7.44 -23.22 14.97
C ALA A 83 6.30 -22.71 14.05
N GLY A 84 6.68 -21.96 13.01
CA GLY A 84 5.72 -21.36 12.07
C GLY A 84 5.25 -19.95 12.46
N GLU A 85 5.69 -19.45 13.62
CA GLU A 85 5.37 -18.09 14.06
C GLU A 85 6.39 -17.06 13.58
N GLY A 86 5.92 -15.83 13.56
CA GLY A 86 6.71 -14.64 13.30
C GLY A 86 6.10 -13.47 14.03
N ILE A 87 6.84 -12.38 14.15
CA ILE A 87 6.36 -11.17 14.80
C ILE A 87 5.26 -10.57 13.95
N ALA A 88 4.08 -10.41 14.55
CA ALA A 88 2.90 -9.90 13.88
C ALA A 88 2.72 -8.41 14.15
N VAL A 89 2.41 -7.67 13.09
CA VAL A 89 1.89 -6.29 13.16
C VAL A 89 0.68 -6.19 12.25
N SER A 90 -0.27 -5.35 12.63
CA SER A 90 -1.53 -5.20 11.89
C SER A 90 -1.81 -3.73 11.58
N CYS A 91 -2.46 -3.46 10.46
CA CYS A 91 -2.93 -2.11 10.10
C CYS A 91 -4.36 -2.16 9.57
N HIS A 92 -5.13 -1.12 9.87
CA HIS A 92 -6.46 -0.93 9.31
C HIS A 92 -6.39 -0.19 7.97
N ILE A 93 -7.20 -0.63 7.00
CA ILE A 93 -7.43 0.07 5.74
C ILE A 93 -8.93 0.31 5.59
N VAL A 94 -9.34 1.56 5.37
CA VAL A 94 -10.73 1.93 5.08
C VAL A 94 -10.78 2.50 3.67
N ILE A 95 -11.64 1.93 2.82
CA ILE A 95 -11.81 2.31 1.41
C ILE A 95 -13.23 2.86 1.24
N SER A 96 -13.38 4.08 0.74
CA SER A 96 -14.68 4.63 0.35
C SER A 96 -15.14 4.04 -0.98
N THR A 97 -16.41 3.68 -1.10
CA THR A 97 -17.00 3.21 -2.37
C THR A 97 -17.33 4.37 -3.32
N ASP A 98 -17.40 5.59 -2.80
CA ASP A 98 -17.61 6.78 -3.61
C ASP A 98 -16.37 7.10 -4.47
N VAL A 99 -16.62 7.42 -5.73
CA VAL A 99 -15.59 7.92 -6.63
C VAL A 99 -15.27 9.37 -6.28
N VAL A 100 -13.99 9.71 -6.22
CA VAL A 100 -13.55 11.08 -5.99
C VAL A 100 -14.05 11.98 -7.13
N LYS A 101 -14.63 13.13 -6.77
CA LYS A 101 -15.07 14.15 -7.73
C LYS A 101 -13.99 14.43 -8.78
N ASN A 102 -14.38 14.49 -10.05
CA ASN A 102 -13.50 14.72 -11.20
C ASN A 102 -12.48 13.61 -11.49
N THR A 103 -12.74 12.39 -11.03
CA THR A 103 -11.97 11.18 -11.39
C THR A 103 -12.92 10.10 -11.88
N ALA A 104 -12.41 9.12 -12.62
CA ALA A 104 -13.23 8.02 -13.13
C ALA A 104 -13.26 6.82 -12.17
N ASP A 105 -12.16 6.57 -11.47
CA ASP A 105 -11.91 5.33 -10.74
C ASP A 105 -11.03 5.53 -9.48
N HIS A 106 -10.88 6.77 -9.02
CA HIS A 106 -10.17 7.02 -7.77
C HIS A 106 -11.12 6.95 -6.59
N HIS A 107 -10.74 6.15 -5.59
CA HIS A 107 -11.47 6.00 -4.34
C HIS A 107 -10.60 6.51 -3.20
N LYS A 108 -11.20 7.24 -2.24
CA LYS A 108 -10.46 7.69 -1.06
C LYS A 108 -10.20 6.51 -0.15
N THR A 109 -8.97 6.43 0.34
CA THR A 109 -8.54 5.36 1.23
C THR A 109 -7.77 5.93 2.40
N LEU A 110 -8.08 5.46 3.60
CA LEU A 110 -7.29 5.69 4.81
C LEU A 110 -6.48 4.43 5.10
N VAL A 111 -5.18 4.59 5.32
CA VAL A 111 -4.25 3.51 5.66
C VAL A 111 -3.54 3.89 6.95
N GLU A 112 -3.64 3.05 7.96
CA GLU A 112 -2.91 3.22 9.21
C GLU A 112 -1.39 3.08 8.99
N SER A 113 -0.62 3.99 9.57
CA SER A 113 0.84 3.98 9.43
C SER A 113 1.48 3.03 10.43
N VAL A 114 1.80 1.82 9.97
CA VAL A 114 2.40 0.76 10.79
C VAL A 114 3.77 0.36 10.25
N PRO A 115 4.81 0.25 11.09
CA PRO A 115 6.14 -0.19 10.65
C PRO A 115 6.09 -1.51 9.88
N GLY A 116 6.77 -1.56 8.74
CA GLY A 116 6.84 -2.77 7.90
C GLY A 116 5.69 -2.95 6.91
N ILE A 117 4.58 -2.22 7.05
CA ILE A 117 3.45 -2.19 6.10
C ILE A 117 3.44 -0.84 5.37
N SER A 118 4.22 -0.75 4.30
CA SER A 118 4.29 0.45 3.45
C SER A 118 3.42 0.31 2.20
N LYS A 119 3.19 1.43 1.49
CA LYS A 119 2.59 1.44 0.15
C LYS A 119 3.27 0.45 -0.81
N SER A 120 4.60 0.38 -0.81
CA SER A 120 5.37 -0.50 -1.70
C SER A 120 5.18 -1.99 -1.40
N VAL A 121 4.68 -2.34 -0.21
CA VAL A 121 4.33 -3.71 0.16
C VAL A 121 2.84 -3.97 -0.09
N LEU A 122 1.97 -3.02 0.28
CA LEU A 122 0.52 -3.12 0.14
C LEU A 122 0.06 -3.20 -1.32
N GLU A 123 0.59 -2.37 -2.21
CA GLU A 123 0.13 -2.33 -3.60
C GLU A 123 0.40 -3.66 -4.35
N PRO A 124 1.62 -4.25 -4.31
CA PRO A 124 1.87 -5.58 -4.87
C PRO A 124 1.13 -6.73 -4.13
N PHE A 125 0.77 -6.52 -2.87
CA PHE A 125 -0.03 -7.48 -2.10
C PHE A 125 -1.49 -7.49 -2.58
N LEU A 126 -2.15 -6.34 -2.55
CA LEU A 126 -3.54 -6.20 -2.97
C LEU A 126 -3.71 -6.60 -4.44
N ASN A 127 -2.79 -6.21 -5.34
CA ASN A 127 -2.83 -6.67 -6.73
C ASN A 127 -2.72 -8.19 -6.89
N ALA A 128 -2.02 -8.88 -5.98
CA ALA A 128 -1.96 -10.34 -6.00
C ALA A 128 -3.27 -10.96 -5.49
N MET A 129 -3.88 -10.38 -4.45
CA MET A 129 -5.21 -10.80 -3.98
C MET A 129 -6.27 -10.59 -5.06
N LEU A 130 -6.22 -9.47 -5.79
CA LEU A 130 -7.11 -9.21 -6.92
C LEU A 130 -6.88 -10.19 -8.08
N ARG A 131 -5.63 -10.62 -8.32
CA ARG A 131 -5.34 -11.66 -9.31
C ARG A 131 -6.01 -12.98 -8.96
N GLU A 132 -5.99 -13.33 -7.69
CA GLU A 132 -6.55 -14.58 -7.17
C GLU A 132 -8.07 -14.54 -7.12
N ALA A 133 -8.64 -13.44 -6.60
CA ALA A 133 -10.09 -13.22 -6.53
C ALA A 133 -10.78 -13.17 -7.91
N PHE A 134 -10.04 -12.81 -8.96
CA PHE A 134 -10.51 -12.76 -10.35
C PHE A 134 -9.89 -13.87 -11.22
N ALA A 135 -9.33 -14.92 -10.62
CA ALA A 135 -8.83 -16.06 -11.39
C ALA A 135 -9.96 -16.67 -12.25
N GLY A 136 -9.67 -16.93 -13.53
CA GLY A 136 -10.64 -17.46 -14.49
C GLY A 136 -11.67 -16.45 -15.02
N CYS A 137 -11.63 -15.18 -14.59
CA CYS A 137 -12.45 -14.13 -15.20
C CYS A 137 -11.81 -13.70 -16.53
N GLU A 138 -12.54 -13.85 -17.63
CA GLU A 138 -12.07 -13.51 -18.96
C GLU A 138 -13.08 -12.65 -19.70
N PHE A 139 -12.61 -11.85 -20.65
CA PHE A 139 -13.45 -11.11 -21.58
C PHE A 139 -12.96 -11.32 -23.01
N LYS A 140 -13.91 -11.31 -23.95
CA LYS A 140 -13.59 -11.36 -25.38
C LYS A 140 -13.22 -9.96 -25.85
N ASN A 141 -12.01 -9.80 -26.36
CA ASN A 141 -11.56 -8.54 -26.91
C ASN A 141 -12.32 -8.24 -28.22
N PRO A 142 -13.06 -7.11 -28.33
CA PRO A 142 -13.80 -6.80 -29.55
C PRO A 142 -12.88 -6.54 -30.76
N ALA A 143 -11.64 -6.08 -30.53
CA ALA A 143 -10.69 -5.76 -31.60
C ALA A 143 -9.98 -7.00 -32.16
N THR A 144 -9.46 -7.87 -31.29
CA THR A 144 -8.66 -9.04 -31.71
C THR A 144 -9.47 -10.35 -31.74
N LYS A 145 -10.71 -10.33 -31.23
CA LYS A 145 -11.58 -11.50 -31.01
C LYS A 145 -10.99 -12.58 -30.07
N GLY A 146 -9.80 -12.37 -29.51
CA GLY A 146 -9.15 -13.28 -28.56
C GLY A 146 -9.69 -13.14 -27.14
N MET A 147 -9.57 -14.21 -26.36
CA MET A 147 -9.88 -14.22 -24.93
C MET A 147 -8.76 -13.55 -24.15
N CYS A 148 -9.10 -12.63 -23.25
CA CYS A 148 -8.17 -11.87 -22.44
C CYS A 148 -8.56 -11.95 -20.96
N GLN A 149 -7.56 -12.06 -20.08
CA GLN A 149 -7.79 -12.08 -18.63
C GLN A 149 -8.40 -10.75 -18.15
N HIS A 150 -9.47 -10.84 -17.38
CA HIS A 150 -10.25 -9.70 -16.90
C HIS A 150 -10.12 -9.54 -15.39
N ARG A 151 -9.30 -8.57 -14.96
CA ARG A 151 -9.10 -8.27 -13.55
C ARG A 151 -8.81 -6.79 -13.30
N PRO A 152 -9.17 -6.26 -12.13
CA PRO A 152 -8.76 -4.93 -11.73
C PRO A 152 -7.24 -4.90 -11.45
N LYS A 153 -6.64 -3.73 -11.65
CA LYS A 153 -5.27 -3.41 -11.24
C LYS A 153 -5.37 -2.18 -10.37
N LEU A 154 -4.87 -2.28 -9.15
CA LEU A 154 -4.90 -1.22 -8.16
C LEU A 154 -3.56 -0.46 -8.18
N GLU A 155 -3.64 0.86 -8.08
CA GLU A 155 -2.49 1.75 -7.91
C GLU A 155 -2.79 2.66 -6.73
N ILE A 156 -1.83 2.79 -5.79
CA ILE A 156 -2.02 3.62 -4.61
C ILE A 156 -1.40 4.98 -4.91
N TYR A 157 -2.19 6.05 -4.85
CA TYR A 157 -1.66 7.40 -4.95
C TYR A 157 -1.60 8.00 -3.55
N SER A 158 -0.42 8.47 -3.14
CA SER A 158 -0.30 9.22 -1.90
C SER A 158 -1.07 10.52 -2.08
N HIS A 159 -2.04 10.78 -1.21
CA HIS A 159 -2.67 12.08 -1.17
C HIS A 159 -1.58 13.10 -0.87
N GLY A 160 -1.33 14.01 -1.82
CA GLY A 160 -0.34 15.06 -1.63
C GLY A 160 -0.65 15.77 -0.33
N SER A 161 0.35 15.91 0.54
CA SER A 161 0.17 16.62 1.81
C SER A 161 -0.50 17.96 1.51
N GLN A 162 -1.58 18.27 2.23
CA GLN A 162 -2.22 19.57 2.16
C GLN A 162 -1.18 20.68 2.36
N THR A 163 -0.19 20.45 3.24
CA THR A 163 0.98 21.33 3.45
C THR A 163 1.85 21.49 2.20
N LEU A 164 2.09 20.42 1.43
CA LEU A 164 2.86 20.49 0.18
C LEU A 164 2.07 21.23 -0.91
N MET A 165 0.77 20.95 -1.02
CA MET A 165 -0.10 21.61 -1.99
C MET A 165 -0.31 23.09 -1.65
N ASP A 166 -0.44 23.43 -0.37
CA ASP A 166 -0.56 24.80 0.11
C ASP A 166 0.78 25.55 -0.01
N ALA A 167 1.92 24.90 0.23
CA ALA A 167 3.24 25.45 -0.10
C ALA A 167 3.37 25.73 -1.62
N LEU A 168 2.77 24.90 -2.47
CA LEU A 168 2.76 25.08 -3.93
C LEU A 168 1.76 26.12 -4.45
N LYS A 169 0.72 26.48 -3.68
CA LYS A 169 -0.33 27.44 -4.11
C LYS A 169 0.15 28.89 -4.27
N GLY A 170 1.37 29.21 -3.86
CA GLY A 170 1.98 30.52 -4.06
C GLY A 170 3.51 30.52 -4.18
N ALA A 171 4.18 29.40 -3.88
CA ALA A 171 5.62 29.29 -3.95
C ALA A 171 6.08 28.23 -4.96
N LYS A 172 7.29 28.41 -5.49
CA LYS A 172 7.94 27.46 -6.39
C LYS A 172 8.82 26.53 -5.56
N ILE A 173 8.68 25.22 -5.74
CA ILE A 173 9.66 24.26 -5.20
C ILE A 173 10.92 24.37 -6.07
N HIS A 174 11.92 25.10 -5.57
CA HIS A 174 13.19 25.29 -6.28
C HIS A 174 14.14 24.10 -6.10
N ASN A 175 14.14 23.47 -4.92
CA ASN A 175 15.09 22.43 -4.56
C ASN A 175 14.39 21.27 -3.85
N VAL A 176 14.59 20.05 -4.35
CA VAL A 176 14.29 18.82 -3.60
C VAL A 176 15.61 18.21 -3.16
N LYS A 177 15.83 18.10 -1.85
CA LYS A 177 17.04 17.51 -1.26
C LYS A 177 16.67 16.16 -0.67
N LEU A 178 17.09 15.08 -1.33
CA LEU A 178 16.94 13.73 -0.82
C LEU A 178 18.18 13.40 0.02
N VAL A 179 17.98 13.15 1.30
CA VAL A 179 19.05 12.80 2.23
C VAL A 179 18.95 11.30 2.50
N SER A 180 19.96 10.54 2.10
CA SER A 180 20.05 9.10 2.33
C SER A 180 21.29 8.80 3.15
N THR A 181 21.12 8.19 4.32
CA THR A 181 22.22 7.69 5.14
C THR A 181 22.53 6.25 4.76
N ARG A 182 23.80 5.95 4.44
CA ARG A 182 24.28 4.58 4.29
C ARG A 182 25.40 4.33 5.29
N ARG A 183 25.33 3.18 5.97
CA ARG A 183 26.44 2.68 6.80
C ARG A 183 27.47 2.05 5.87
N LYS A 184 28.74 2.47 5.98
CA LYS A 184 29.85 1.96 5.19
C LYS A 184 30.98 1.53 6.14
N GLY A 185 31.55 0.36 5.91
CA GLY A 185 32.59 -0.25 6.76
C GLY A 185 32.24 -1.69 7.14
N GLY A 186 33.20 -2.61 7.00
CA GLY A 186 33.12 -3.99 7.50
C GLY A 186 33.38 -4.07 9.01
N LEU A 187 33.33 -5.29 9.56
CA LEU A 187 33.43 -5.60 11.01
C LEU A 187 34.73 -5.14 11.70
N ASP A 188 35.70 -4.59 10.97
CA ASP A 188 37.02 -4.20 11.48
C ASP A 188 37.46 -2.78 11.03
N GLN A 189 36.51 -1.92 10.63
CA GLN A 189 36.78 -0.51 10.35
C GLN A 189 35.83 0.36 11.18
N THR A 190 36.33 1.50 11.69
CA THR A 190 35.52 2.48 12.43
C THR A 190 34.32 2.90 11.57
N ALA A 191 33.15 2.35 11.88
CA ALA A 191 31.95 2.59 11.10
C ALA A 191 31.53 4.06 11.23
N TYR A 192 31.62 4.82 10.15
CA TYR A 192 31.08 6.17 10.08
C TYR A 192 29.83 6.20 9.19
N THR A 193 28.93 7.14 9.49
CA THR A 193 27.73 7.35 8.69
C THR A 193 28.08 8.27 7.54
N GLU A 194 28.07 7.77 6.30
CA GLU A 194 28.24 8.60 5.11
C GLU A 194 26.87 9.17 4.74
N LEU A 195 26.75 10.49 4.87
CA LEU A 195 25.55 11.25 4.56
C LEU A 195 25.55 11.53 3.05
N SER A 196 24.87 10.66 2.28
CA SER A 196 24.75 10.86 0.83
C SER A 196 23.58 11.81 0.54
N GLU A 197 23.92 13.04 0.16
CA GLU A 197 22.94 14.04 -0.23
C GLU A 197 22.79 14.05 -1.76
N ARG A 198 21.58 13.79 -2.24
CA ARG A 198 21.22 13.99 -3.65
C ARG A 198 20.28 15.18 -3.73
N SER A 199 20.81 16.32 -4.19
CA SER A 199 20.00 17.50 -4.50
C SER A 199 19.65 17.49 -5.98
N VAL A 200 18.35 17.55 -6.29
CA VAL A 200 17.88 17.75 -7.66
C VAL A 200 17.30 19.15 -7.75
N LYS A 201 17.91 19.97 -8.62
CA LYS A 201 17.46 21.33 -8.92
C LYS A 201 16.56 21.28 -10.14
N TYR A 202 15.31 21.70 -9.99
CA TYR A 202 14.37 21.77 -11.11
C TYR A 202 14.20 23.24 -11.54
N LYS A 203 14.45 23.51 -12.83
CA LYS A 203 14.14 24.82 -13.45
C LYS A 203 12.78 24.72 -14.14
N ILE A 204 11.76 25.36 -13.57
CA ILE A 204 10.43 25.41 -14.16
C ILE A 204 10.43 26.46 -15.28
N ILE A 205 10.23 26.01 -16.53
CA ILE A 205 10.30 26.87 -17.74
C ILE A 205 8.99 27.65 -17.95
N ARG A 206 7.84 27.10 -17.55
CA ARG A 206 6.53 27.76 -17.67
C ARG A 206 5.56 27.24 -16.62
N GLN A 207 4.90 28.13 -15.89
CA GLN A 207 3.87 27.77 -14.92
C GLN A 207 2.52 27.76 -15.65
N PRO A 208 1.72 26.67 -15.57
CA PRO A 208 0.36 26.70 -16.11
C PRO A 208 -0.44 27.80 -15.40
N PRO A 209 -1.30 28.55 -16.10
CA PRO A 209 -2.14 29.55 -15.45
C PRO A 209 -2.99 28.87 -14.37
N LEU A 210 -2.97 29.45 -13.17
CA LEU A 210 -3.90 29.09 -12.12
C LEU A 210 -5.29 29.46 -12.64
N LYS A 211 -6.06 28.46 -13.10
CA LYS A 211 -7.50 28.66 -13.24
C LYS A 211 -8.03 28.83 -11.82
N ASP A 212 -8.62 29.99 -11.53
CA ASP A 212 -9.45 30.20 -10.35
C ASP A 212 -10.48 29.07 -10.30
N LYS A 213 -10.23 28.09 -9.42
CA LYS A 213 -11.28 27.18 -8.99
C LYS A 213 -11.92 27.87 -7.79
N GLU A 214 -13.05 28.52 -8.05
CA GLU A 214 -14.07 28.70 -7.02
C GLU A 214 -14.23 27.39 -6.25
N ARG A 215 -14.19 27.53 -4.93
CA ARG A 215 -14.17 26.44 -3.96
C ARG A 215 -15.36 25.49 -4.17
N LEU A 216 -15.08 24.18 -4.28
CA LEU A 216 -15.96 23.04 -3.95
C LEU A 216 -15.14 21.82 -3.52
#